data_AF-A0A8T6SBW5-F1
#
_entry.id   AF-A0A8T6SBW5-F1
#
_cell.length_a   1.000
_cell.length_b   1.000
_cell.length_c   1.000
_cell.angle_alpha   90.00
_cell.angle_beta   90.00
_cell.angle_gamma   90.00
#
_symmetry.space_group_name_H-M   'P 1'
#
loop_
_entity.id
_entity.type
_entity.pdbx_description
1 polymer ?
#
loop_
_entity_poly.entity_id
_entity_poly.type
_entity_poly.pdbx_seq_one_letter_code
_entity_poly.pdbx_strand_id
1 'polypeptide(L)'
;AKRNKEVGVPAFLEETYVLSNSGVTMTLYVPKNAFRRRDSVLIVDDMIKTGETQAALINLIHKARAEVSGIYSLIAIGDDWQKRI
;
A
#
# COMPACT_ATOMS: atom_id res chain seq x y z
N ALA A 1 0.10 2.07 -6.22
CA ALA A 1 1.29 1.20 -6.36
C ALA A 1 1.08 0.22 -7.52
N LYS A 2 2.15 -0.37 -8.07
CA LYS A 2 2.06 -1.34 -9.18
C LYS A 2 2.45 -2.75 -8.70
N ARG A 3 1.92 -3.79 -9.36
CA ARG A 3 2.28 -5.20 -9.10
C ARG A 3 3.55 -5.66 -9.82
N ASN A 4 3.99 -4.89 -10.81
CA ASN A 4 5.20 -5.13 -11.60
C ASN A 4 6.10 -3.90 -11.58
N LYS A 5 7.41 -4.11 -11.72
CA LYS A 5 8.38 -3.03 -11.93
C LYS A 5 8.21 -2.44 -13.31
N GLU A 6 8.14 -1.11 -13.37
CA GLU A 6 8.06 -0.36 -14.62
C GLU A 6 9.43 -0.27 -15.30
N VAL A 7 9.45 -0.50 -16.62
CA VAL A 7 10.68 -0.43 -17.42
C VAL A 7 11.19 1.01 -17.44
N GLY A 8 12.51 1.18 -17.28
CA GLY A 8 13.15 2.50 -17.28
C GLY A 8 13.14 3.23 -15.93
N VAL A 9 12.50 2.69 -14.89
CA VAL A 9 12.57 3.24 -13.54
C VAL A 9 13.77 2.62 -12.80
N PRO A 10 14.71 3.44 -12.28
CA PRO A 10 15.99 2.95 -11.79
C PRO A 10 15.92 2.25 -10.42
N ALA A 11 14.93 2.59 -9.59
CA ALA A 11 14.82 2.04 -8.25
C ALA A 11 13.39 2.11 -7.70
N PHE A 12 13.05 1.13 -6.87
CA PHE A 12 11.74 0.99 -6.25
C PHE A 12 11.84 0.87 -4.72
N LEU A 13 10.78 1.33 -4.05
CA LEU A 13 10.35 0.81 -2.76
C LEU A 13 9.43 -0.39 -3.03
N GLU A 14 9.60 -1.44 -2.25
CA GLU A 14 8.82 -2.66 -2.38
C GLU A 14 8.29 -3.12 -1.03
N GLU A 15 7.09 -3.69 -1.04
CA GLU A 15 6.45 -4.30 0.13
C GLU A 15 5.75 -5.57 -0.29
N THR A 16 6.13 -6.68 0.35
CA THR A 16 5.52 -8.00 0.13
C THR A 16 4.57 -8.30 1.27
N TYR A 17 3.36 -8.72 0.95
CA TYR A 17 2.34 -9.11 1.91
C TYR A 17 1.67 -10.42 1.50
N VAL A 18 1.06 -11.10 2.47
CA VAL A 18 0.33 -12.35 2.26
C VAL A 18 -1.14 -12.02 2.05
N LEU A 19 -1.75 -12.63 1.04
CA LEU A 19 -3.20 -12.68 0.89
C LEU A 19 -3.71 -13.90 1.66
N SER A 20 -4.15 -13.68 2.90
CA SER A 20 -4.45 -14.74 3.87
C SER A 20 -5.46 -15.77 3.34
N ASN A 21 -6.37 -15.34 2.46
CA ASN A 21 -7.43 -16.19 1.90
C ASN A 21 -7.04 -16.96 0.64
N SER A 22 -5.84 -16.76 0.09
CA SER A 22 -5.39 -17.43 -1.14
C SER A 22 -4.06 -18.18 -1.00
N GLY A 23 -3.32 -17.98 0.10
CA GLY A 23 -1.99 -18.57 0.27
C GLY A 23 -0.94 -18.03 -0.72
N VAL A 24 -1.22 -16.88 -1.33
CA VAL A 24 -0.34 -16.23 -2.32
C VAL A 24 0.30 -15.00 -1.68
N THR A 25 1.58 -14.78 -1.96
CA THR A 25 2.27 -13.52 -1.65
C THR A 25 2.17 -12.56 -2.82
N MET A 26 1.97 -11.29 -2.50
CA MET A 26 1.97 -10.20 -3.48
C MET A 26 3.01 -9.16 -3.08
N THR A 27 3.73 -8.64 -4.08
CA THR A 27 4.64 -7.51 -3.91
C THR A 27 4.10 -6.28 -4.60
N LEU A 28 4.12 -5.16 -3.88
CA LEU A 28 3.79 -3.83 -4.41
C LEU A 28 5.07 -3.06 -4.65
N TYR A 29 5.12 -2.32 -5.75
CA TYR A 29 6.24 -1.48 -6.16
C TYR A 29 5.81 -0.02 -6.33
N VAL A 30 6.65 0.88 -5.83
CA VAL A 30 6.54 2.33 -6.03
C VAL A 30 7.93 2.88 -6.37
N PRO A 31 8.10 3.76 -7.38
CA PRO A 31 9.38 4.41 -7.64
C PRO A 31 9.93 5.10 -6.38
N LYS A 32 11.24 5.00 -6.11
CA LYS A 32 11.85 5.59 -4.89
C LYS A 32 11.63 7.09 -4.74
N ASN A 33 11.42 7.80 -5.84
CA ASN A 33 11.20 9.24 -5.90
C ASN A 33 9.71 9.63 -5.95
N ALA A 34 8.78 8.68 -5.81
CA ALA A 34 7.34 8.97 -5.82
C ALA A 34 6.88 9.72 -4.55
N PHE A 35 7.65 9.62 -3.46
CA PHE A 35 7.39 10.32 -2.20
C PHE A 35 8.65 11.07 -1.78
N ARG A 36 8.46 12.20 -1.09
CA ARG A 36 9.49 12.93 -0.37
C ARG A 36 9.32 12.75 1.13
N ARG A 37 10.41 12.95 1.88
CA ARG A 37 10.39 12.86 3.33
C ARG A 37 9.40 13.90 3.90
N ARG A 38 8.52 13.47 4.81
CA ARG A 38 7.42 14.27 5.40
C ARG A 38 6.30 14.64 4.44
N ASP A 39 6.21 14.02 3.26
CA ASP A 39 4.97 14.12 2.48
C ASP A 39 3.81 13.56 3.30
N SER A 40 2.67 14.24 3.22
CA SER A 40 1.41 13.80 3.82
C SER A 40 0.58 13.10 2.74
N VAL A 41 0.37 11.79 2.88
CA VAL A 41 -0.15 10.92 1.83
C VAL A 41 -1.54 10.39 2.21
N LEU A 42 -2.54 10.68 1.37
CA LEU A 42 -3.86 10.06 1.44
C LEU A 42 -3.88 8.81 0.55
N ILE A 43 -4.18 7.65 1.13
CA ILE A 43 -4.39 6.42 0.37
C ILE A 43 -5.84 6.41 -0.13
N VAL A 44 -6.03 6.20 -1.43
CA VAL A 44 -7.36 6.12 -2.06
C VAL A 44 -7.48 4.79 -2.79
N ASP A 45 -8.57 4.04 -2.54
CA ASP A 45 -8.85 2.76 -3.17
C ASP A 45 -10.33 2.59 -3.52
N ASP A 46 -10.67 1.68 -4.42
CA ASP A 46 -12.08 1.39 -4.74
C ASP A 46 -12.75 0.55 -3.64
N MET A 47 -12.01 -0.37 -3.02
CA MET A 47 -12.55 -1.30 -2.04
C MET A 47 -11.56 -1.69 -0.95
N ILE A 48 -12.06 -1.86 0.27
CA ILE A 48 -11.34 -2.45 1.40
C ILE A 48 -12.09 -3.71 1.89
N LYS A 49 -11.35 -4.79 2.14
CA LYS A 49 -11.88 -6.04 2.73
C LYS A 49 -11.14 -6.45 4.00
N THR A 50 -9.96 -7.04 3.85
CA THR A 50 -9.12 -7.51 4.98
C THR A 50 -8.14 -6.45 5.49
N GLY A 51 -7.97 -5.35 4.74
CA GLY A 51 -6.98 -4.30 5.02
C GLY A 51 -5.54 -4.66 4.63
N GLU A 52 -5.29 -5.85 4.06
CA GLU A 52 -3.93 -6.33 3.74
C GLU A 52 -3.20 -5.44 2.73
N THR A 53 -3.89 -5.05 1.66
CA THR A 53 -3.34 -4.15 0.65
C THR A 53 -3.06 -2.76 1.25
N GLN A 54 -3.96 -2.25 2.08
CA GLN A 54 -3.81 -0.93 2.71
C GLN A 54 -2.66 -0.91 3.71
N ALA A 55 -2.50 -1.96 4.51
CA ALA A 55 -1.34 -2.12 5.39
C ALA A 55 -0.02 -2.15 4.62
N ALA A 56 0.03 -2.84 3.47
CA ALA A 56 1.21 -2.85 2.61
C ALA A 56 1.52 -1.45 2.02
N LEU A 57 0.48 -0.68 1.66
CA LEU A 57 0.65 0.71 1.19
C LEU A 57 1.15 1.63 2.31
N ILE A 58 0.62 1.50 3.53
CA ILE A 58 1.12 2.22 4.72
C ILE A 58 2.60 1.94 4.93
N ASN A 59 3.02 0.67 4.87
CA ASN A 59 4.43 0.29 5.02
C ASN A 59 5.32 0.90 3.93
N LEU A 60 4.86 0.95 2.68
CA LEU A 60 5.60 1.62 1.60
C LEU A 60 5.81 3.12 1.87
N ILE A 61 4.78 3.81 2.36
CA ILE A 61 4.84 5.24 2.70
C ILE A 61 5.82 5.46 3.86
N HIS A 62 5.78 4.62 4.89
CA HIS A 62 6.72 4.67 6.01
C HIS A 62 8.16 4.41 5.58
N LYS A 63 8.41 3.46 4.67
CA LYS A 63 9.75 3.22 4.09
C LYS A 63 10.30 4.45 3.36
N ALA A 64 9.43 5.28 2.79
CA ALA A 64 9.80 6.55 2.19
C ALA A 64 10.02 7.70 3.19
N ARG A 65 9.79 7.44 4.49
CA ARG A 65 9.77 8.45 5.56
C ARG A 65 8.75 9.57 5.31
N ALA A 66 7.63 9.19 4.70
CA ALA A 66 6.42 10.01 4.56
C ALA A 66 5.39 9.58 5.60
N GLU A 67 4.31 10.34 5.73
CA GLU A 67 3.25 10.15 6.73
C GLU A 67 1.92 9.86 6.04
N VAL A 68 1.14 8.93 6.59
CA VAL A 68 -0.21 8.64 6.10
C VAL A 68 -1.19 9.62 6.76
N SER A 69 -1.87 10.43 5.96
CA SER A 69 -2.88 11.37 6.46
C SER A 69 -4.25 10.73 6.65
N GLY A 70 -4.51 9.63 5.93
CA GLY A 70 -5.75 8.87 6.03
C GLY A 70 -5.86 7.83 4.92
N ILE A 71 -6.97 7.09 4.97
CA ILE A 71 -7.37 6.12 3.96
C ILE A 71 -8.82 6.43 3.57
N TYR A 72 -9.08 6.52 2.27
CA TYR A 72 -10.41 6.71 1.70
C TYR A 72 -10.73 5.57 0.74
N SER A 73 -11.95 5.02 0.85
CA SER A 73 -12.44 4.00 -0.07
C SER A 73 -13.93 4.15 -0.34
N LEU A 74 -14.36 3.74 -1.54
CA LEU A 74 -15.77 3.79 -1.92
C LEU A 74 -16.59 2.71 -1.22
N ILE A 75 -16.01 1.52 -1.02
CA ILE A 75 -16.71 0.35 -0.47
C ILE A 75 -15.83 -0.34 0.57
N ALA A 76 -16.37 -0.60 1.76
CA ALA A 76 -15.75 -1.46 2.75
C ALA A 76 -16.60 -2.73 2.96
N ILE A 77 -15.98 -3.91 2.89
CA ILE A 77 -16.64 -5.20 3.10
C ILE A 77 -16.17 -5.81 4.41
N GLY A 78 -17.11 -5.99 5.34
CA GLY A 78 -16.84 -6.49 6.69
C GLY A 78 -16.09 -5.46 7.54
N ASP A 79 -15.53 -5.93 8.65
CA ASP A 79 -14.87 -5.14 9.70
C ASP A 79 -13.44 -5.60 10.01
N ASP A 80 -12.97 -6.71 9.42
CA ASP A 80 -11.61 -7.25 9.63
C ASP A 80 -10.51 -6.21 9.38
N TRP A 81 -10.70 -5.34 8.39
CA TRP A 81 -9.77 -4.26 8.07
C TRP A 81 -9.51 -3.31 9.24
N GLN A 82 -10.51 -3.05 10.10
CA GLN A 82 -10.40 -2.10 11.23
C GLN A 82 -9.38 -2.54 12.28
N LYS A 83 -9.14 -3.85 12.39
CA LYS A 83 -8.18 -4.40 13.35
C LYS A 83 -6.75 -4.33 12.81
N ARG A 84 -6.59 -4.08 11.51
CA ARG A 84 -5.31 -4.15 10.80
C ARG A 84 -4.76 -2.78 10.41
N ILE A 85 -5.63 -1.82 10.07
CA ILE A 85 -5.23 -0.47 9.64
C ILE A 85 -5.39 0.57 10.74
#